data_AF-A0AA48RDH6-F1
#
_entry.id   AF-A0AA48RDH6-F1
#
_cell.length_a   1.000
_cell.length_b   1.000
_cell.length_c   1.000
_cell.angle_alpha   90.00
_cell.angle_beta   90.00
_cell.angle_gamma   90.00
#
_symmetry.space_group_name_H-M   'P 1'
#
loop_
_entity.id
_entity.type
_entity.pdbx_description
1 polymer ?
#
loop_
_entity_poly.entity_id
_entity_poly.type
_entity_poly.pdbx_seq_one_letter_code
_entity_poly.pdbx_strand_id
1 'polypeptide(L)' 'MGGLSIWHWIIVGGVVFILFGGKFKISDVMGDVAKGIKAFKKGMAEDEDGKPVEKTAEPRAIEADKTGDRPQI' A
#
# COMPACT_ATOMS: atom_id res chain seq x y z
N MET A 1 34.75 8.81 8.58
CA MET A 1 33.91 7.62 8.81
C MET A 1 32.47 7.99 8.48
N GLY A 2 32.16 8.08 7.17
CA GLY A 2 30.90 8.59 6.63
C GLY A 2 29.77 7.59 6.82
N GLY A 3 29.16 7.63 8.01
CA GLY A 3 28.01 6.83 8.34
C GLY A 3 26.84 7.14 7.41
N LEU A 4 26.41 6.11 6.68
CA LEU A 4 25.07 5.98 6.11
C LEU A 4 24.68 7.07 5.08
N SER A 5 25.52 7.25 4.06
CA SER A 5 25.12 7.99 2.85
C SER A 5 23.84 7.38 2.25
N ILE A 6 22.96 8.21 1.69
CA ILE A 6 21.69 7.81 1.03
C ILE A 6 21.93 6.68 0.00
N TRP A 7 23.12 6.66 -0.60
CA TRP A 7 23.58 5.59 -1.48
C TRP A 7 23.58 4.20 -0.84
N HIS A 8 23.94 4.09 0.44
CA HIS A 8 23.92 2.83 1.18
C HIS A 8 22.48 2.31 1.34
N TRP A 9 21.54 3.19 1.66
CA TRP A 9 20.12 2.82 1.82
C TRP A 9 19.49 2.35 0.51
N ILE A 10 19.87 2.93 -0.63
CA ILE A 10 19.44 2.46 -1.95
C ILE A 10 19.99 1.06 -2.24
N ILE A 11 21.28 0.82 -1.95
CA ILE A 11 21.92 -0.49 -2.16
C ILE A 11 21.30 -1.56 -1.24
N VAL A 12 21.12 -1.25 0.04
CA VAL A 12 20.51 -2.15 1.02
C VAL A 12 19.06 -2.46 0.63
N GLY A 13 18.29 -1.44 0.24
CA GLY A 13 16.92 -1.60 -0.27
C GLY A 13 16.87 -2.53 -1.49
N GLY A 14 17.78 -2.35 -2.45
CA GLY A 14 17.88 -3.20 -3.64
C GLY A 14 18.20 -4.67 -3.32
N VAL A 15 19.13 -4.93 -2.40
CA VAL A 15 19.50 -6.29 -1.98
C VAL A 15 18.31 -6.98 -1.27
N VAL A 16 17.63 -6.26 -0.37
CA VAL A 16 16.43 -6.78 0.30
C VAL A 16 15.33 -7.07 -0.72
N PHE A 17 15.14 -6.20 -1.71
CA PHE A 17 14.15 -6.42 -2.78
C PHE A 17 14.50 -7.62 -3.66
N ILE A 18 15.78 -7.88 -3.96
CA ILE A 18 16.18 -9.08 -4.72
C ILE A 18 15.94 -10.36 -3.89
N LEU A 19 16.28 -10.36 -2.59
CA LEU A 19 16.16 -11.54 -1.73
C LEU A 19 14.72 -11.85 -1.33
N PHE A 20 13.90 -10.82 -1.13
CA PHE A 20 12.52 -10.94 -0.67
C PHE A 20 11.46 -10.70 -1.77
N GLY A 21 11.84 -10.16 -2.93
CA GLY A 21 10.92 -9.66 -3.97
C GLY A 21 10.13 -10.70 -4.76
N GLY A 22 10.37 -12.00 -4.52
CA GLY A 22 9.61 -13.07 -5.18
C GLY A 22 8.53 -13.75 -4.34
N LYS A 23 8.51 -13.56 -3.01
CA LYS A 23 7.72 -14.42 -2.10
C LYS A 23 7.10 -13.73 -0.89
N PHE A 24 7.40 -12.46 -0.67
CA PHE A 24 7.00 -11.80 0.57
C PHE A 24 5.67 -11.06 0.35
N LYS A 25 4.64 -11.38 1.15
CA LYS A 25 3.30 -10.81 1.05
C LYS A 25 3.26 -9.36 1.58
N ILE A 26 4.10 -8.50 1.02
CA ILE A 26 4.21 -7.08 1.38
C ILE A 26 2.91 -6.35 1.11
N SER A 27 2.13 -6.69 0.07
CA SER A 27 0.91 -5.94 -0.22
C SER A 27 -0.14 -5.99 0.89
N ASP A 28 -0.27 -7.13 1.58
CA ASP A 28 -1.27 -7.29 2.65
C ASP A 28 -0.82 -6.57 3.93
N VAL A 29 0.44 -6.80 4.33
CA VAL A 29 1.06 -6.17 5.50
C VAL A 29 1.22 -4.66 5.30
N MET A 30 1.65 -4.21 4.12
CA MET A 30 1.74 -2.80 3.77
C MET A 30 0.36 -2.15 3.70
N GLY A 31 -0.67 -2.89 3.29
CA GLY A 31 -2.06 -2.45 3.34
C GLY A 31 -2.54 -2.20 4.76
N ASP A 32 -2.26 -3.10 5.70
CA ASP A 32 -2.66 -2.94 7.10
C ASP A 32 -1.85 -1.86 7.82
N VAL A 33 -0.55 -1.76 7.54
CA VAL A 33 0.29 -0.65 8.04
C VAL A 33 -0.19 0.69 7.46
N ALA A 34 -0.52 0.77 6.17
CA ALA A 34 -1.03 1.98 5.55
C ALA A 34 -2.40 2.39 6.12
N LYS A 35 -3.31 1.44 6.37
CA LYS A 35 -4.59 1.71 7.04
C LYS A 35 -4.37 2.24 8.46
N GLY A 36 -3.46 1.64 9.24
CA GLY A 36 -3.14 2.09 10.59
C GLY A 36 -2.58 3.52 10.62
N ILE A 37 -1.63 3.84 9.74
CA ILE A 37 -1.05 5.19 9.63
C ILE A 37 -2.09 6.20 9.10
N LYS A 38 -2.96 5.80 8.14
CA LYS A 38 -4.04 6.66 7.62
C LYS A 38 -5.09 6.95 8.68
N ALA A 39 -5.47 5.96 9.49
CA ALA A 39 -6.39 6.13 10.61
C ALA A 39 -5.79 7.02 11.71
N PHE A 40 -4.50 6.84 12.02
CA PHE A 40 -3.77 7.69 12.97
C PHE A 40 -3.71 9.15 12.50
N LYS A 41 -3.36 9.37 11.23
CA LYS A 41 -3.35 10.72 10.63
C LYS A 41 -4.75 11.32 10.57
N LYS A 42 -5.79 10.53 10.26
CA LYS A 42 -7.18 10.99 10.24
C LYS A 42 -7.66 11.38 11.64
N GLY A 43 -7.40 10.57 12.66
CA GLY A 43 -7.75 10.89 14.05
C GLY A 43 -7.06 12.16 14.55
N MET A 44 -5.76 12.31 14.25
CA MET A 44 -5.01 13.51 14.63
C MET A 44 -5.46 14.76 13.86
N ALA A 45 -5.86 14.62 12.59
CA ALA A 45 -6.42 15.70 11.80
C ALA A 45 -7.87 16.06 12.19
N GLU A 46 -8.65 15.11 12.71
CA GLU A 46 -10.01 15.37 13.22
C GLU A 46 -9.98 16.21 14.52
N ASP A 47 -8.93 16.04 15.33
CA ASP A 47 -8.68 16.84 16.53
C ASP A 47 -8.29 18.31 16.19
N GLU A 48 -7.61 18.55 15.06
CA GLU A 48 -7.20 19.90 14.63
C GLU A 48 -8.22 20.59 13.70
N ASP A 49 -8.89 19.84 12.84
CA ASP A 49 -9.82 20.35 11.82
C ASP A 49 -11.02 19.40 11.74
N GLY A 50 -12.13 19.74 12.39
CA GLY A 50 -13.37 18.93 12.44
C GLY A 50 -14.11 18.74 11.10
N LYS A 51 -13.41 18.33 10.03
CA LYS A 51 -13.97 18.01 8.71
C LYS A 51 -13.55 16.59 8.29
N PRO A 52 -14.51 15.68 8.05
CA PRO A 52 -14.20 14.31 7.69
C PRO A 52 -13.55 14.25 6.30
N VAL A 53 -12.31 13.77 6.24
CA VAL A 53 -11.69 13.32 4.98
C VAL A 53 -12.34 11.98 4.59
N GLU A 54 -13.43 12.06 3.82
CA GLU A 54 -13.91 10.97 2.97
C GLU A 54 -13.15 11.02 1.65
N LYS A 55 -12.12 10.18 1.51
CA LYS A 55 -11.84 9.51 0.23
C LYS A 55 -10.85 8.34 0.35
N THR A 56 -11.30 7.24 -0.24
CA THR A 56 -10.49 6.20 -0.90
C THR A 56 -9.74 5.24 -0.02
N ALA A 57 -10.28 4.03 0.11
CA ALA A 57 -9.60 2.79 -0.26
C ALA A 57 -10.61 1.64 -0.27
N GLU A 58 -11.59 1.68 -1.19
CA GLU A 58 -12.18 0.43 -1.66
C GLU A 58 -11.14 -0.22 -2.58
N PRO A 59 -10.66 -1.44 -2.28
CA PRO A 59 -9.92 -2.20 -3.26
C PRO A 59 -10.94 -2.58 -4.33
N ARG A 60 -10.94 -1.86 -5.45
CA ARG A 60 -11.45 -2.40 -6.71
C ARG A 60 -10.51 -3.55 -7.08
N ALA A 61 -10.74 -4.70 -6.45
CA ALA A 61 -10.24 -5.97 -6.90
C ALA A 61 -10.76 -6.10 -8.33
N ILE A 62 -9.86 -5.87 -9.28
CA ILE A 62 -9.81 -6.48 -10.59
C ILE A 62 -10.94 -7.50 -10.81
N GLU A 63 -12.09 -7.01 -11.25
CA GLU A 63 -13.10 -7.83 -11.91
C GLU A 63 -12.45 -8.22 -13.22
N ALA A 64 -11.75 -9.36 -13.18
CA ALA A 64 -11.27 -10.05 -14.34
C ALA A 64 -12.47 -10.27 -15.26
N ASP A 65 -12.47 -9.51 -16.33
CA ASP A 65 -13.20 -9.75 -17.56
C ASP A 65 -13.30 -11.26 -17.85
N LYS A 66 -14.47 -11.82 -17.57
CA LYS A 66 -15.04 -12.90 -18.35
C LYS A 66 -16.47 -12.51 -18.70
N THR A 67 -16.57 -11.52 -19.57
CA THR A 67 -17.67 -11.46 -20.54
C THR A 67 -17.58 -12.72 -21.41
N GLY A 68 -18.18 -13.80 -20.94
CA GLY A 68 -18.08 -15.10 -21.56
C GLY A 68 -19.24 -16.00 -21.16
N ASP A 69 -20.45 -15.45 -21.08
CA ASP A 69 -21.66 -16.27 -21.13
C ASP A 69 -22.85 -15.39 -21.54
N ARG A 70 -23.11 -15.33 -22.85
CA ARG A 70 -24.41 -14.96 -23.39
C ARG A 70 -25.00 -16.23 -24.00
N PRO A 71 -25.94 -16.92 -23.32
CA PRO A 71 -27.00 -17.62 -24.00
C PRO A 71 -28.09 -16.59 -24.25
N GLN A 72 -28.16 -16.06 -25.47
CA GLN A 72 -29.31 -15.28 -25.91
C GLN A 72 -29.71 -15.84 -27.28
N ILE A 73 -30.76 -16.67 -27.23
CA ILE A 73 -31.85 -16.85 -28.22
C ILE A 73 -31.48 -16.91 -29.70
#